data_AF-A0A7X9FAV6-F1
#
_entry.id   AF-A0A7X9FAV6-F1
#
_cell.length_a   1.000
_cell.length_b   1.000
_cell.length_c   1.000
_cell.angle_alpha   90.00
_cell.angle_beta   90.00
_cell.angle_gamma   90.00
#
_symmetry.space_group_name_H-M   'P 1'
#
loop_
_entity.id
_entity.type
_entity.pdbx_description
1 polymer ?
#
loop_
_entity_poly.entity_id
_entity_poly.type
_entity_poly.pdbx_seq_one_letter_code
_entity_poly.pdbx_strand_id
1 'polypeptide(L)'
;DSAPVYANLQPYQYHGSVYGVIPAKRGYLKPVGEWNYEEVMVKGTKIKISLNGTVIVDGDIEEARDKGTMDGRDHPGLKNNKGHIGFLGHGSVVRFRNIRIREL
;
A
#
# COMPACT_ATOMS: atom_id res chain seq x y z
N ASP A 1 -4.74 6.39 -10.51
CA ASP A 1 -4.86 7.35 -9.39
C ASP A 1 -4.89 8.82 -9.87
N SER A 2 -4.97 9.09 -11.18
CA SER A 2 -4.99 10.42 -11.77
C SER A 2 -6.39 10.95 -12.09
N ALA A 3 -7.45 10.20 -11.77
CA ALA A 3 -8.83 10.63 -12.03
C ALA A 3 -9.17 11.89 -11.19
N PRO A 4 -9.97 12.84 -11.71
CA PRO A 4 -10.26 14.10 -11.02
C PRO A 4 -10.79 13.96 -9.60
N VAL A 5 -11.59 12.92 -9.33
CA VAL A 5 -12.13 12.60 -8.00
C VAL A 5 -11.05 12.35 -6.94
N TYR A 6 -9.82 12.05 -7.35
CA TYR A 6 -8.68 11.78 -6.47
C TYR A 6 -7.67 12.94 -6.39
N ALA A 7 -7.96 14.10 -6.99
CA ALA A 7 -7.01 15.22 -7.07
C ALA A 7 -6.59 15.81 -5.71
N ASN A 8 -7.46 15.70 -4.71
CA ASN A 8 -7.27 16.31 -3.38
C ASN A 8 -6.92 15.30 -2.29
N LEU A 9 -6.48 14.09 -2.67
CA LEU A 9 -6.04 13.10 -1.71
C LEU A 9 -4.72 13.51 -1.06
N GLN A 10 -4.58 13.20 0.23
CA GLN A 10 -3.33 13.32 0.98
C GLN A 10 -2.29 12.34 0.42
N PRO A 11 -0.98 12.64 0.59
CA PRO A 11 0.09 11.80 0.03
C PRO A 11 0.00 10.31 0.38
N TYR A 12 -0.48 9.98 1.58
CA TYR A 12 -0.65 8.61 2.07
C TYR A 12 -1.91 7.88 1.58
N GLN A 13 -2.74 8.52 0.77
CA GLN A 13 -3.99 7.95 0.28
C GLN A 13 -3.89 7.42 -1.16
N TYR A 14 -2.78 7.71 -1.85
CA TYR A 14 -2.56 7.23 -3.22
C TYR A 14 -2.14 5.75 -3.25
N HIS A 15 -2.35 5.12 -4.40
CA HIS A 15 -2.03 3.71 -4.64
C HIS A 15 -0.61 3.32 -4.19
N GLY A 16 -0.50 2.14 -3.58
CA GLY A 16 0.76 1.57 -3.10
C GLY A 16 1.26 2.15 -1.78
N SER A 17 0.63 3.20 -1.24
CA SER A 17 0.96 3.71 0.09
C SER A 17 0.59 2.70 1.17
N VAL A 18 1.37 2.67 2.26
CA VAL A 18 0.88 2.11 3.53
C VAL A 18 -0.10 3.14 4.08
N TYR A 19 -1.40 2.90 3.85
CA TYR A 19 -2.43 3.92 3.99
C TYR A 19 -2.42 4.57 5.38
N GLY A 20 -2.31 5.90 5.41
CA GLY A 20 -2.21 6.69 6.65
C GLY A 20 -0.82 6.73 7.29
N VAL A 21 0.16 5.97 6.78
CA VAL A 21 1.44 5.70 7.45
C VAL A 21 2.64 6.09 6.58
N ILE A 22 2.83 5.46 5.42
CA ILE A 22 3.99 5.71 4.53
C ILE A 22 3.48 6.03 3.12
N PRO A 23 3.79 7.23 2.57
CA PRO A 23 3.39 7.58 1.22
C PRO A 23 4.23 6.82 0.18
N ALA A 24 3.59 6.39 -0.89
CA ALA A 24 4.27 5.75 -2.02
C ALA A 24 4.72 6.75 -3.08
N LYS A 25 5.79 6.40 -3.80
CA LYS A 25 6.13 7.08 -5.06
C LYS A 25 5.02 6.86 -6.09
N ARG A 26 4.64 7.93 -6.78
CA ARG A 26 3.57 7.93 -7.79
C ARG A 26 4.15 7.87 -9.21
N GLY A 27 3.29 7.57 -10.18
CA GLY A 27 3.64 7.61 -11.61
C GLY A 27 4.09 6.29 -12.22
N TYR A 28 4.02 5.18 -11.47
CA TYR A 28 4.44 3.85 -11.93
C TYR A 28 3.27 2.93 -12.28
N LEU A 29 2.03 3.43 -12.22
CA LEU A 29 0.84 2.73 -12.67
C LEU A 29 0.76 2.71 -14.20
N LYS A 30 0.38 1.56 -14.76
CA LYS A 30 -0.06 1.47 -16.15
C LYS A 30 -1.45 2.11 -16.34
N PRO A 31 -1.84 2.42 -17.59
CA PRO A 31 -3.18 2.89 -17.92
C PRO A 31 -4.29 1.99 -17.37
N VAL A 32 -5.47 2.58 -17.12
CA VAL A 32 -6.65 1.83 -16.67
C VAL A 32 -7.03 0.78 -17.71
N GLY A 33 -7.27 -0.46 -17.25
CA GLY A 33 -7.55 -1.62 -18.10
C GLY A 33 -6.33 -2.51 -18.34
N GLU A 34 -5.13 -2.03 -18.07
CA GLU A 34 -3.91 -2.83 -18.11
C GLU A 34 -3.59 -3.51 -16.77
N TRP A 35 -2.87 -4.62 -16.86
CA TRP A 35 -2.43 -5.36 -15.68
C TRP A 35 -1.15 -4.75 -15.10
N ASN A 36 -1.24 -4.35 -13.83
CA ASN A 36 -0.08 -4.01 -13.00
C ASN A 36 0.45 -5.27 -12.30
N TYR A 37 1.75 -5.30 -12.05
CA TYR A 37 2.39 -6.29 -11.17
C TYR A 37 2.83 -5.59 -9.89
N GLU A 38 2.36 -6.07 -8.73
CA GLU A 38 2.71 -5.53 -7.43
C GLU A 38 3.28 -6.65 -6.54
N GLU A 39 4.37 -6.35 -5.86
CA GLU A 39 4.99 -7.21 -4.86
C GLU A 39 5.11 -6.47 -3.54
N VAL A 40 4.62 -7.09 -2.47
CA VAL A 40 4.68 -6.57 -1.11
C VAL A 40 5.53 -7.52 -0.27
N MET A 41 6.58 -6.98 0.35
CA MET A 41 7.43 -7.69 1.30
C MET A 41 7.32 -7.02 2.66
N VAL A 42 6.96 -7.80 3.68
CA VAL A 42 6.89 -7.37 5.07
C VAL A 42 7.86 -8.21 5.89
N LYS A 43 8.84 -7.58 6.53
CA LYS A 43 9.82 -8.24 7.40
C LYS A 43 9.94 -7.49 8.72
N GLY A 44 9.26 -7.99 9.76
CA GLY A 44 9.05 -7.22 10.98
C GLY A 44 8.26 -5.96 10.69
N THR A 45 8.79 -4.80 11.06
CA THR A 45 8.18 -3.48 10.76
C THR A 45 8.59 -2.92 9.40
N LYS A 46 9.54 -3.55 8.70
CA LYS A 46 10.00 -3.08 7.39
C LYS A 46 9.04 -3.51 6.30
N ILE A 47 8.60 -2.55 5.51
CA ILE A 47 7.71 -2.73 4.37
C ILE A 47 8.42 -2.27 3.11
N LYS A 48 8.46 -3.16 2.12
CA LYS A 48 8.90 -2.87 0.76
C LYS A 48 7.77 -3.19 -0.21
N ILE A 49 7.41 -2.23 -1.06
CA ILE A 49 6.38 -2.38 -2.09
C ILE A 49 7.01 -2.02 -3.44
N SER A 50 6.92 -2.95 -4.38
CA SER A 50 7.37 -2.77 -5.75
C SER A 50 6.19 -2.83 -6.71
N LEU A 51 6.06 -1.83 -7.58
CA LEU A 51 5.05 -1.75 -8.63
C LEU A 51 5.73 -1.72 -9.99
N ASN A 52 5.36 -2.66 -10.87
CA ASN A 52 5.91 -2.79 -12.22
C ASN A 52 7.44 -2.73 -12.27
N GLY A 53 8.11 -3.39 -11.32
CA GLY A 53 9.57 -3.42 -11.21
C GLY A 53 10.21 -2.22 -10.52
N THR A 54 9.44 -1.23 -10.10
CA THR A 54 9.95 -0.06 -9.35
C THR A 54 9.58 -0.13 -7.88
N VAL A 55 10.56 0.06 -7.00
CA VAL A 55 10.31 0.20 -5.55
C VAL A 55 9.63 1.55 -5.28
N ILE A 56 8.36 1.48 -4.90
CA ILE A 56 7.51 2.64 -4.60
C ILE A 56 7.39 2.92 -3.10
N VAL A 57 7.63 1.92 -2.25
CA VAL A 57 7.81 2.06 -0.79
C VAL A 57 9.02 1.23 -0.37
N ASP A 58 9.89 1.82 0.44
CA ASP A 58 10.95 1.15 1.19
C ASP A 58 11.07 1.88 2.52
N GLY A 59 10.38 1.38 3.54
CA GLY A 59 10.19 2.12 4.79
C GLY A 59 9.92 1.22 5.98
N ASP A 60 9.85 1.84 7.16
CA ASP A 60 9.65 1.18 8.43
C ASP A 60 8.43 1.77 9.15
N ILE A 61 7.48 0.93 9.56
CA ILE A 61 6.27 1.37 10.25
C ILE A 61 6.47 1.59 11.75
N GLU A 62 7.64 1.27 12.32
CA GLU A 62 7.91 1.34 13.76
C GLU A 62 7.57 2.71 14.34
N GLU A 63 8.03 3.79 13.69
CA GLU A 63 7.75 5.14 14.17
C GLU A 63 6.24 5.44 14.17
N ALA A 64 5.53 5.07 13.11
CA ALA A 64 4.09 5.29 13.04
C ALA A 64 3.30 4.41 14.03
N ARG A 65 3.77 3.17 14.28
CA ARG A 65 3.21 2.25 15.26
C ARG A 65 3.30 2.81 16.68
N ASP A 66 4.43 3.43 17.01
CA ASP A 66 4.77 3.79 18.39
C ASP A 66 4.50 5.27 18.71
N LYS A 67 4.63 6.17 17.73
CA LYS A 67 4.52 7.62 17.90
C LYS A 67 3.29 8.24 17.22
N GLY A 68 2.52 7.45 16.49
CA GLY A 68 1.31 7.89 15.80
C GLY A 68 1.47 8.00 14.28
N THR A 69 0.36 7.84 13.58
CA THR A 69 0.31 7.79 12.13
C THR A 69 0.21 9.18 11.50
N MET A 70 0.59 9.29 10.23
CA MET A 70 0.54 10.55 9.49
C MET A 70 -0.90 11.04 9.26
N ASP A 71 -1.89 10.16 9.30
CA ASP A 71 -3.31 10.54 9.27
C ASP A 71 -3.91 10.87 10.66
N GLY A 72 -3.13 10.74 11.73
CA GLY A 72 -3.54 11.01 13.10
C GLY A 72 -4.61 10.08 13.66
N ARG A 73 -4.87 8.94 13.01
CA ARG A 73 -5.87 7.96 13.43
C ARG A 73 -5.24 6.79 14.18
N ASP A 74 -6.03 6.08 14.98
CA ASP A 74 -5.57 4.83 15.56
C ASP A 74 -5.65 3.69 14.53
N HIS A 75 -4.53 2.99 14.37
CA HIS A 75 -4.39 1.83 13.49
C HIS A 75 -3.91 0.64 14.33
N PRO A 76 -4.81 -0.02 15.08
CA PRO A 76 -4.41 -1.09 16.02
C PRO A 76 -3.69 -2.25 15.32
N GLY A 77 -3.96 -2.45 14.03
CA GLY A 77 -3.29 -3.45 13.20
C GLY A 77 -1.77 -3.27 13.06
N LEU A 78 -1.22 -2.07 13.27
CA LEU A 78 0.24 -1.83 13.18
C LEU A 78 1.04 -2.60 14.26
N LYS A 79 0.38 -3.06 15.32
CA LYS A 79 1.00 -3.85 16.39
C LYS A 79 0.91 -5.37 16.14
N ASN A 80 0.19 -5.80 15.12
CA ASN A 80 0.02 -7.21 14.82
C ASN A 80 1.24 -7.74 14.06
N ASN A 81 1.75 -8.89 14.47
CA ASN A 81 2.85 -9.59 13.78
C ASN A 81 2.35 -10.68 12.80
N LYS A 82 1.05 -10.94 12.76
CA LYS A 82 0.39 -11.90 11.87
C LYS A 82 -1.06 -11.47 11.60
N GLY A 83 -1.62 -11.95 10.51
CA GLY A 83 -3.00 -11.63 10.12
C GLY A 83 -3.41 -12.34 8.83
N HIS A 84 -4.51 -11.87 8.25
CA HIS A 84 -5.02 -12.38 6.98
C HIS A 84 -4.67 -11.43 5.83
N ILE A 85 -4.53 -11.99 4.63
CA ILE A 85 -4.45 -11.20 3.39
C ILE A 85 -5.87 -10.99 2.88
N GLY A 86 -6.23 -9.73 2.63
CA GLY A 86 -7.52 -9.34 2.08
C GLY A 86 -7.35 -8.46 0.85
N PHE A 87 -8.28 -8.58 -0.09
CA PHE A 87 -8.38 -7.71 -1.25
C PHE A 87 -9.60 -6.80 -1.08
N LEU A 88 -9.38 -5.50 -1.13
CA LEU A 88 -10.41 -4.49 -0.92
C LEU A 88 -10.62 -3.66 -2.19
N GLY A 89 -11.87 -3.26 -2.43
CA GLY A 89 -12.26 -2.35 -3.50
C GLY A 89 -13.33 -1.38 -3.01
N HIS A 90 -13.36 -0.18 -3.60
CA HIS A 90 -14.28 0.89 -3.23
C HIS A 90 -15.28 1.16 -4.36
N GLY A 91 -16.25 0.26 -4.53
CA GLY A 91 -17.39 0.40 -5.46
C GLY A 91 -17.08 0.19 -6.95
N SER A 92 -15.84 0.37 -7.39
CA SER A 92 -15.40 0.04 -8.74
C SER A 92 -14.93 -1.41 -8.85
N VAL A 93 -15.12 -2.02 -10.03
CA VAL A 93 -14.62 -3.37 -10.30
C VAL A 93 -13.10 -3.39 -10.28
N VAL A 94 -12.53 -4.27 -9.47
CA VAL A 94 -11.10 -4.61 -9.47
C VAL A 94 -10.94 -6.10 -9.76
N ARG A 95 -9.88 -6.47 -10.47
CA ARG A 95 -9.59 -7.86 -10.83
C ARG A 95 -8.17 -8.21 -10.39
N PHE A 96 -8.00 -9.40 -9.83
CA PHE A 96 -6.71 -9.93 -9.39
C PHE A 96 -6.43 -11.25 -10.10
N ARG A 97 -5.15 -11.54 -10.34
CA ARG A 97 -4.68 -12.82 -10.89
C ARG A 97 -3.23 -13.09 -10.45
N ASN A 98 -2.78 -14.33 -10.58
CA ASN A 98 -1.40 -14.75 -10.29
C ASN A 98 -0.96 -14.42 -8.85
N ILE A 99 -1.86 -14.59 -7.89
CA ILE A 99 -1.61 -14.34 -6.47
C ILE A 99 -0.71 -15.45 -5.92
N ARG A 100 0.42 -15.07 -5.33
CA ARG A 100 1.41 -15.97 -4.74
C ARG A 100 1.85 -15.43 -3.39
N ILE A 101 2.11 -16.33 -2.45
CA ILE A 101 2.56 -15.99 -1.09
C ILE A 101 3.79 -16.82 -0.79
N ARG A 102 4.78 -16.19 -0.16
CA ARG A 102 5.97 -16.86 0.39
C ARG A 102 6.16 -16.39 1.82
N GLU A 103 6.20 -17.33 2.75
CA GLU A 103 6.58 -17.07 4.14
C GLU A 103 8.09 -16.78 4.21
N LEU A 104 8.49 -15.86 5.10
CA LEU A 104 9.85 -15.30 5.18
C LEU A 104 10.59 -15.70 6.45
#